data_AF-A0A5A8F4Z7-F1
#
_entry.id   AF-A0A5A8F4Z7-F1
#
_cell.length_a   1.000
_cell.length_b   1.000
_cell.length_c   1.000
_cell.angle_alpha   90.00
_cell.angle_beta   90.00
_cell.angle_gamma   90.00
#
_symmetry.space_group_name_H-M   'P 1'
#
loop_
_entity.id
_entity.type
_entity.pdbx_description
1 polymer ?
#
loop_
_entity_poly.entity_id
_entity_poly.type
_entity_poly.pdbx_seq_one_letter_code
_entity_poly.pdbx_strand_id
1 'polypeptide(L)' 'MDELLLSREIVRIGNRAVKKAQKESLEMGIPNVYSLNGVIFYQLPDGTITTDQPEEYKKITLKR' A
#
# COMPACT_ATOMS: atom_id res chain seq x y z
N MET A 1 19.19 -23.23 10.09
CA MET A 1 18.28 -22.78 11.16
C MET A 1 18.32 -21.25 11.29
N ASP A 2 19.49 -20.63 11.31
CA ASP A 2 19.66 -19.17 11.47
C ASP A 2 19.15 -18.32 10.30
N GLU A 3 19.30 -18.81 9.06
CA GLU A 3 18.85 -18.11 7.85
C GLU A 3 17.32 -17.96 7.78
N LEU A 4 16.59 -18.95 8.30
CA LEU A 4 15.12 -18.91 8.43
C LEU A 4 14.67 -17.90 9.51
N LEU A 5 15.52 -17.65 10.51
CA LEU A 5 15.22 -16.68 11.57
C LEU A 5 15.42 -15.24 11.05
N LEU A 6 16.55 -14.99 10.39
CA LEU A 6 16.88 -13.69 9.81
C LEU A 6 15.84 -13.23 8.77
N SER A 7 15.43 -14.14 7.89
CA SER A 7 14.37 -13.86 6.90
C SER A 7 13.04 -13.50 7.54
N ARG A 8 12.64 -14.17 8.64
CA ARG A 8 11.42 -13.85 9.40
C ARG A 8 11.51 -12.48 10.07
N GLU A 9 12.67 -12.11 10.58
CA GLU A 9 12.86 -10.81 11.21
C GLU A 9 12.80 -9.65 10.21
N ILE A 10 13.41 -9.81 9.04
CA ILE A 10 13.33 -8.82 7.95
C ILE A 10 11.88 -8.61 7.54
N VAL A 11 11.13 -9.71 7.32
CA VAL A 11 9.69 -9.63 6.98
C VAL A 11 8.89 -8.97 8.08
N ARG A 12 9.17 -9.26 9.36
CA ARG A 12 8.50 -8.63 10.51
C ARG A 12 8.71 -7.12 10.54
N ILE A 13 9.94 -6.65 10.33
CA ILE A 13 10.28 -5.23 10.32
C ILE A 13 9.62 -4.54 9.12
N GLY A 14 9.72 -5.14 7.93
CA GLY A 14 9.08 -4.63 6.71
C GLY A 14 7.56 -4.48 6.88
N ASN A 15 6.89 -5.52 7.38
CA ASN A 15 5.45 -5.48 7.64
C ASN A 15 5.06 -4.37 8.63
N ARG A 16 5.87 -4.13 9.66
CA ARG A 16 5.63 -3.05 10.62
C ARG A 16 5.77 -1.67 9.96
N ALA A 17 6.81 -1.48 9.15
CA ALA A 17 7.05 -0.23 8.43
C ALA A 17 5.93 0.06 7.42
N VAL A 18 5.52 -0.94 6.64
CA VAL A 18 4.42 -0.82 5.67
C VAL A 18 3.11 -0.43 6.37
N LYS A 19 2.74 -1.12 7.45
CA LYS A 19 1.51 -0.80 8.21
C LYS A 19 1.51 0.62 8.78
N LYS A 20 2.68 1.09 9.23
CA LYS A 20 2.82 2.46 9.72
C LYS A 20 2.61 3.47 8.59
N ALA A 21 3.29 3.29 7.46
CA ALA A 21 3.15 4.17 6.30
C ALA A 21 1.71 4.18 5.74
N GLN A 22 1.05 3.01 5.73
CA GLN A 22 -0.35 2.88 5.30
C GLN A 22 -1.29 3.66 6.22
N LYS A 23 -1.09 3.58 7.53
CA LYS A 23 -1.87 4.34 8.51
C LYS A 23 -1.69 5.84 8.31
N GLU A 24 -0.44 6.29 8.21
CA GLU A 24 -0.11 7.71 8.01
C GLU A 24 -0.66 8.24 6.68
N SER A 25 -0.64 7.43 5.62
CA SER A 25 -1.23 7.79 4.32
C SER A 25 -2.74 8.06 4.44
N LEU A 26 -3.47 7.15 5.09
CA LEU A 26 -4.93 7.31 5.30
C LEU A 26 -5.24 8.53 6.19
N GLU A 27 -4.44 8.77 7.24
CA GLU A 27 -4.57 9.97 8.09
C GLU A 27 -4.35 11.27 7.31
N MET A 28 -3.53 11.24 6.25
CA MET A 28 -3.32 12.37 5.32
C MET A 28 -4.35 12.43 4.17
N GLY A 29 -5.33 11.53 4.14
CA GLY A 29 -6.31 11.45 3.06
C GLY A 29 -5.81 10.78 1.78
N ILE A 30 -4.64 10.12 1.82
CA ILE A 30 -4.04 9.44 0.67
C ILE A 30 -4.47 7.96 0.68
N PRO A 31 -5.14 7.45 -0.38
CA PRO A 31 -5.57 6.06 -0.42
C PRO A 31 -4.38 5.09 -0.50
N ASN A 32 -4.47 3.95 0.19
CA ASN A 32 -3.47 2.88 0.04
C ASN A 32 -3.69 2.11 -1.26
N VAL A 33 -2.61 1.61 -1.88
CA VAL A 33 -2.64 0.82 -3.11
C VAL A 33 -2.19 -0.61 -2.85
N TYR A 34 -2.95 -1.57 -3.36
CA TYR A 34 -2.65 -3.00 -3.29
C TYR A 34 -2.75 -3.62 -4.68
N SER A 35 -1.96 -4.65 -4.94
CA SER A 35 -2.16 -5.54 -6.08
C SER A 35 -2.51 -6.93 -5.57
N LEU A 36 -3.64 -7.46 -6.02
CA LEU A 36 -4.09 -8.81 -5.70
C LEU A 36 -4.48 -9.50 -7.00
N ASN A 37 -3.79 -10.59 -7.33
CA ASN A 37 -4.00 -11.35 -8.57
C ASN A 37 -3.91 -10.48 -9.86
N GLY A 38 -3.02 -9.48 -9.87
CA GLY A 38 -2.86 -8.56 -11.00
C GLY A 38 -3.90 -7.45 -11.08
N VAL A 39 -4.88 -7.42 -10.18
CA VAL A 39 -5.87 -6.35 -10.07
C VAL A 39 -5.42 -5.34 -9.02
N ILE A 40 -5.54 -4.05 -9.33
CA ILE A 40 -5.21 -2.96 -8.41
C ILE A 40 -6.42 -2.60 -7.58
N PHE A 41 -6.23 -2.53 -6.28
CA PHE A 41 -7.24 -2.11 -5.31
C PHE A 41 -6.74 -0.89 -4.55
N TYR A 42 -7.65 0.04 -4.31
CA TYR A 42 -7.43 1.24 -3.53
C TYR A 42 -8.26 1.16 -2.26
N GLN A 43 -7.62 1.33 -1.10
CA GLN A 43 -8.31 1.53 0.16
C GLN A 43 -8.35 3.04 0.44
N LEU A 44 -9.54 3.61 0.38
CA LEU A 44 -9.80 5.01 0.67
C LEU A 44 -9.68 5.29 2.19
N PRO A 45 -9.48 6.56 2.60
CA PRO A 45 -9.39 6.97 4.01
C PRO A 45 -10.59 6.59 4.88
N ASP A 46 -11.78 6.51 4.28
CA ASP A 46 -13.02 6.09 4.94
C ASP A 46 -13.12 4.55 5.14
N GLY A 47 -12.13 3.80 4.62
CA GLY A 47 -12.08 2.34 4.66
C GLY A 47 -12.70 1.65 3.45
N THR A 48 -13.32 2.39 2.52
CA THR A 48 -13.89 1.83 1.28
C THR A 48 -12.78 1.23 0.42
N ILE A 49 -13.02 0.04 -0.13
CA ILE A 49 -12.11 -0.59 -1.11
C ILE A 49 -12.75 -0.49 -2.48
N THR A 50 -12.00 0.06 -3.44
CA THR A 50 -12.43 0.20 -4.83
C THR A 50 -11.35 -0.24 -5.81
N THR A 51 -11.75 -0.52 -7.04
CA THR A 51 -10.83 -0.70 -8.18
C THR A 51 -10.77 0.56 -9.06
N ASP A 52 -11.65 1.54 -8.82
CA ASP A 52 -11.62 2.82 -9.50
C ASP A 52 -10.44 3.64 -9.00
N GLN A 53 -9.64 4.16 -9.94
CA GLN A 53 -8.48 4.97 -9.59
C GLN A 53 -8.92 6.26 -8.88
N PRO A 54 -8.42 6.54 -7.65
CA PRO A 54 -8.70 7.78 -6.94
C PRO A 54 -8.11 9.01 -7.64
N GLU A 55 -8.72 10.18 -7.46
CA GLU A 55 -8.32 11.45 -8.09
C GLU A 55 -6.88 11.85 -7.79
N GLU A 56 -6.41 11.55 -6.58
CA GLU A 56 -5.05 11.81 -6.11
C GLU A 56 -3.99 11.18 -7.04
N TYR A 57 -4.35 10.09 -7.72
CA TYR A 57 -3.47 9.34 -8.61
C TYR A 57 -3.65 9.67 -10.09
N LYS A 58 -4.64 10.47 -10.48
CA LYS A 58 -4.95 10.75 -11.91
C LYS A 58 -4.02 11.78 -12.56
N LYS A 59 -3.12 12.43 -11.81
CA LYS A 59 -2.35 13.61 -12.27
C LYS A 59 -1.06 13.35 -13.04
N ILE A 60 -0.69 12.12 -13.38
CA ILE A 60 0.51 11.88 -14.20
C ILE A 60 0.11 11.59 -15.65
N THR A 61 -0.09 12.65 -16.42
CA THR A 61 -0.08 12.53 -17.88
C THR A 61 1.37 12.37 -18.32
N LEU A 62 1.86 11.14 -18.41
CA LEU A 62 3.06 10.85 -19.20
C LEU A 62 2.70 11.13 -20.67
N LYS A 63 2.98 12.34 -21.13
CA LYS A 63 3.04 12.62 -22.57
C LYS A 63 4.14 11.72 -23.12
N ARG A 64 3.73 10.66 -23.83
CA ARG A 64 4.61 9.88 -24.70
C ARG A 64 5.09 10.74 -25.86
#